data_AF-A0A3D0RI85-F1
#
_entry.id   AF-A0A3D0RI85-F1
#
_cell.length_a   1.000
_cell.length_b   1.000
_cell.length_c   1.000
_cell.angle_alpha   90.00
_cell.angle_beta   90.00
_cell.angle_gamma   90.00
#
_symmetry.space_group_name_H-M   'P 1'
#
loop_
_entity.id
_entity.type
_entity.pdbx_description
1 polymer ?
#
loop_
_entity_poly.entity_id
_entity_poly.type
_entity_poly.pdbx_seq_one_letter_code
_entity_poly.pdbx_strand_id
1 'polypeptide(L)'
;MSWLIKSSIGRKLIMSISGLFLVLFLMFHSLMNFVVILSADAYNTIASLLGANWYALIATGILALGFIIHIIYASILTLQNQKARGSNKYAVSQPQKNVSWASK
;
A
#
# COMPACT_ATOMS: atom_id res chain seq x y z
N MET A 1 12.13 -21.92 -12.36
CA MET A 1 11.90 -20.49 -12.01
C MET A 1 10.41 -20.31 -11.70
N SER A 2 10.05 -19.76 -10.54
CA SER A 2 8.66 -19.73 -10.05
C SER A 2 7.73 -18.83 -10.89
N TRP A 3 6.50 -19.30 -11.15
CA TRP A 3 5.44 -18.58 -11.88
C TRP A 3 5.06 -17.26 -11.20
N LEU A 4 5.20 -17.18 -9.87
CA LEU A 4 4.80 -16.01 -9.08
C LEU A 4 5.57 -14.75 -9.47
N ILE A 5 6.82 -14.90 -9.90
CA ILE A 5 7.71 -13.77 -10.20
C ILE A 5 7.70 -13.43 -11.70
N LYS A 6 7.66 -14.45 -12.58
CA LYS A 6 7.78 -14.25 -14.03
C LYS A 6 6.47 -13.97 -14.76
N SER A 7 5.33 -14.46 -14.26
CA SER A 7 4.04 -14.28 -14.94
C SER A 7 3.44 -12.89 -14.69
N SER A 8 2.64 -12.40 -15.64
CA SER A 8 1.91 -11.13 -15.50
C SER A 8 0.90 -11.17 -14.34
N ILE A 9 0.26 -12.31 -14.14
CA ILE A 9 -0.70 -12.55 -13.06
C ILE A 9 -0.03 -12.65 -11.70
N GLY A 10 1.12 -13.33 -11.59
CA GLY A 10 1.90 -13.40 -10.35
C GLY A 10 2.36 -12.02 -9.89
N ARG A 11 2.85 -11.18 -10.82
CA ARG A 11 3.20 -9.78 -10.51
C ARG A 11 2.01 -8.96 -9.99
N LYS A 12 0.82 -9.13 -10.59
CA LYS A 12 -0.41 -8.46 -10.13
C LYS A 12 -0.84 -8.95 -8.74
N LEU A 13 -0.69 -10.23 -8.45
CA LEU A 13 -1.00 -10.81 -7.15
C LEU A 13 -0.07 -10.27 -6.05
N ILE A 14 1.23 -10.20 -6.31
CA ILE A 14 2.20 -9.60 -5.38
C ILE A 14 1.87 -8.12 -5.13
N MET A 15 1.50 -7.39 -6.19
CA MET A 15 1.07 -6.00 -6.07
C MET A 15 -0.18 -5.82 -5.23
N SER A 16 -1.23 -6.62 -5.44
CA SER A 16 -2.48 -6.47 -4.69
C SER A 16 -2.33 -6.86 -3.23
N ILE A 17 -1.61 -7.95 -2.94
CA ILE A 17 -1.40 -8.40 -1.55
C ILE A 17 -0.54 -7.39 -0.79
N SER A 18 0.56 -6.93 -1.37
CA SER A 18 1.42 -5.92 -0.72
C SER A 18 0.68 -4.59 -0.53
N GLY A 19 -0.14 -4.17 -1.49
CA GLY A 19 -0.98 -2.97 -1.35
C GLY A 19 -2.03 -3.12 -0.25
N LEU A 20 -2.73 -4.26 -0.19
CA LEU A 20 -3.70 -4.54 0.86
C LEU A 20 -3.05 -4.53 2.25
N PHE A 21 -1.88 -5.15 2.38
CA PHE A 21 -1.10 -5.12 3.62
C PHE A 21 -0.82 -3.68 4.08
N LEU A 22 -0.35 -2.79 3.18
CA LEU A 22 -0.06 -1.40 3.51
C LEU A 22 -1.31 -0.58 3.84
N VAL A 23 -2.44 -0.83 3.17
CA VAL A 23 -3.72 -0.17 3.48
C VAL A 23 -4.20 -0.56 4.88
N LEU A 24 -4.16 -1.86 5.22
CA LEU A 24 -4.53 -2.33 6.55
C LEU A 24 -3.61 -1.76 7.63
N PHE A 25 -2.30 -1.70 7.36
CA PHE A 25 -1.35 -1.04 8.25
C PHE A 25 -1.69 0.44 8.45
N LEU A 26 -1.93 1.19 7.37
CA LEU A 26 -2.24 2.62 7.44
C LEU A 26 -3.55 2.87 8.20
N MET A 27 -4.56 2.04 7.99
CA MET A 27 -5.83 2.12 8.70
C MET A 27 -5.62 1.88 10.20
N PHE A 28 -4.93 0.80 10.56
CA PHE A 28 -4.57 0.51 11.95
C PHE A 28 -3.75 1.65 12.58
N HIS A 29 -2.72 2.12 11.89
CA HIS A 29 -1.85 3.20 12.34
C HIS A 29 -2.66 4.48 12.58
N SER A 30 -3.54 4.85 11.65
CA SER A 30 -4.36 6.06 11.78
C SER A 30 -5.35 5.95 12.94
N LEU A 31 -5.99 4.79 13.12
CA LEU A 31 -6.93 4.57 14.23
C LEU A 31 -6.24 4.69 15.59
N MET A 32 -5.07 4.07 15.74
CA MET A 32 -4.31 4.10 16.98
C MET A 32 -3.77 5.50 17.29
N ASN A 33 -3.36 6.27 16.27
CA ASN A 33 -2.96 7.66 16.45
C ASN A 33 -4.15 8.56 16.77
N PHE A 34 -5.32 8.32 16.19
CA PHE A 34 -6.53 9.11 16.46
C PHE A 34 -6.92 9.08 17.94
N VAL A 35 -6.62 7.99 18.66
CA VAL A 35 -6.85 7.87 20.11
C VAL A 35 -6.23 9.03 20.89
N VAL A 36 -5.13 9.64 20.42
CA VAL A 36 -4.49 10.79 21.09
C VAL A 36 -5.44 11.97 21.28
N ILE A 37 -6.41 12.15 20.37
CA ILE A 37 -7.41 13.23 20.43
C ILE A 37 -8.45 12.94 21.53
N LEU A 38 -8.69 11.66 21.83
CA LEU A 38 -9.69 11.21 22.80
C LEU A 38 -9.11 11.08 24.21
N SER A 39 -7.89 10.56 24.34
CA SER A 39 -7.24 10.34 25.63
C SER A 39 -5.73 10.13 25.47
N ALA A 40 -4.95 10.95 26.19
CA ALA A 40 -3.51 10.81 26.26
C ALA A 40 -3.09 9.50 26.94
N ASP A 41 -3.78 9.07 28.00
CA ASP A 41 -3.44 7.85 28.74
C ASP A 41 -3.69 6.59 27.91
N ALA A 42 -4.80 6.55 27.16
CA ALA A 42 -5.08 5.45 26.25
C ALA A 42 -4.04 5.37 25.12
N TYR A 43 -3.68 6.51 24.54
CA TYR A 43 -2.63 6.59 23.53
C TYR A 43 -1.27 6.14 24.07
N ASN A 44 -0.88 6.57 25.28
CA ASN A 44 0.38 6.17 25.90
C ASN A 44 0.42 4.67 26.22
N THR A 45 -0.71 4.08 26.60
CA THR A 45 -0.83 2.61 26.80
C THR A 45 -0.63 1.87 25.49
N ILE A 46 -1.23 2.35 24.41
CA ILE A 46 -1.02 1.80 23.06
C ILE A 46 0.45 1.94 22.63
N ALA A 47 1.04 3.12 22.83
CA ALA A 47 2.41 3.41 22.45
C ALA A 47 3.44 2.59 23.24
N SER A 48 3.18 2.28 24.52
CA SER A 48 4.07 1.40 25.30
C SER A 48 3.98 -0.05 24.85
N LEU A 49 2.79 -0.53 24.47
CA LEU A 49 2.60 -1.87 23.91
C LEU A 49 3.24 -2.02 22.52
N LEU A 50 3.15 -1.01 21.66
CA LEU A 50 3.70 -1.05 20.31
C LEU A 50 5.10 -0.43 20.17
N GLY A 51 5.64 0.11 21.27
CA GLY A 51 6.93 0.79 21.35
C GLY A 51 8.11 -0.17 21.30
N ALA A 52 9.26 0.22 21.87
CA ALA A 52 10.57 -0.47 21.76
C ALA A 52 10.65 -1.87 22.42
N ASN A 53 9.77 -2.78 22.02
CA ASN A 53 9.73 -4.19 22.35
C ASN A 53 10.28 -5.01 21.17
N TRP A 54 10.84 -6.18 21.44
CA TRP A 54 11.46 -7.02 20.41
C TRP A 54 10.51 -7.38 19.25
N TYR A 55 9.23 -7.65 19.56
CA TYR A 55 8.24 -7.96 18.52
C TYR A 55 7.88 -6.74 17.67
N ALA A 56 7.93 -5.52 18.24
CA ALA A 56 7.68 -4.29 17.50
C ALA A 56 8.81 -3.99 16.52
N LEU A 57 10.06 -4.32 16.88
CA LEU A 57 11.20 -4.26 15.97
C LEU A 57 11.02 -5.24 14.80
N ILE A 58 10.61 -6.48 15.06
CA ILE A 58 10.31 -7.46 14.02
C ILE A 58 9.17 -6.98 13.12
N ALA A 59 8.08 -6.50 13.70
CA ALA A 59 6.93 -5.97 12.94
C ALA A 59 7.34 -4.77 12.07
N THR A 60 8.19 -3.89 12.58
CA THR A 60 8.75 -2.75 11.82
C THR A 60 9.60 -3.24 10.65
N GLY A 61 10.43 -4.28 10.84
CA GLY A 61 11.19 -4.91 9.78
C GLY A 61 10.32 -5.53 8.69
N ILE A 62 9.24 -6.23 9.07
CA ILE A 62 8.26 -6.81 8.14
C ILE A 62 7.55 -5.70 7.35
N LEU A 63 7.14 -4.62 8.01
CA LEU A 63 6.52 -3.47 7.36
C LEU A 63 7.46 -2.83 6.34
N ALA A 64 8.71 -2.57 6.73
CA ALA A 64 9.71 -2.00 5.84
C ALA A 64 9.95 -2.89 4.61
N LEU A 65 10.06 -4.20 4.81
CA LEU A 65 10.21 -5.16 3.72
C LEU A 65 8.98 -5.15 2.78
N GLY A 66 7.78 -5.21 3.34
CA GLY A 66 6.53 -5.15 2.58
C GLY A 66 6.40 -3.86 1.76
N PHE A 67 6.78 -2.72 2.36
CA PHE A 67 6.81 -1.42 1.69
C PHE A 67 7.80 -1.38 0.52
N ILE A 68 9.03 -1.86 0.72
CA ILE A 68 10.05 -1.94 -0.33
C ILE A 68 9.58 -2.84 -1.48
N ILE A 69 9.04 -4.03 -1.17
CA ILE A 69 8.50 -4.95 -2.18
C ILE A 69 7.39 -4.26 -2.99
N HIS A 70 6.48 -3.56 -2.31
CA HIS A 70 5.39 -2.85 -2.96
C HIS A 70 5.90 -1.78 -3.93
N ILE A 71 6.83 -0.92 -3.51
CA ILE A 71 7.39 0.15 -4.35
C ILE A 71 8.13 -0.41 -5.57
N ILE A 72 8.94 -1.46 -5.38
CA ILE A 72 9.71 -2.07 -6.47
C ILE A 72 8.74 -2.60 -7.54
N TYR A 73 7.76 -3.40 -7.16
CA TYR A 73 6.80 -3.95 -8.12
C TYR A 73 5.93 -2.84 -8.73
N ALA A 74 5.49 -1.85 -7.95
CA ALA A 74 4.71 -0.72 -8.45
C ALA A 74 5.48 0.01 -9.56
N SER A 75 6.75 0.30 -9.31
CA SER A 75 7.64 0.98 -10.26
C SER A 75 7.84 0.15 -11.53
N ILE A 76 8.15 -1.15 -11.39
CA ILE A 76 8.33 -2.06 -12.52
C ILE A 76 7.06 -2.13 -13.38
N LEU A 77 5.89 -2.37 -12.78
CA LEU A 77 4.64 -2.45 -13.53
C LEU A 77 4.27 -1.12 -14.17
N THR A 78 4.52 0.00 -13.48
CA THR A 78 4.25 1.34 -14.02
C THR A 78 5.07 1.61 -15.28
N LEU A 79 6.38 1.34 -15.23
CA LEU A 79 7.29 1.49 -16.37
C LEU A 79 6.94 0.52 -17.50
N GLN A 80 6.61 -0.74 -17.18
CA GLN A 80 6.20 -1.74 -18.18
C GLN A 80 4.91 -1.32 -18.88
N ASN A 81 3.90 -0.87 -18.13
CA ASN A 81 2.62 -0.41 -18.68
C ASN A 81 2.80 0.86 -19.52
N GLN A 82 3.64 1.78 -19.08
CA GLN A 82 3.97 3.00 -19.83
C GLN A 82 4.67 2.66 -21.16
N LYS A 83 5.65 1.76 -21.13
CA LYS A 83 6.34 1.28 -22.33
C LYS A 83 5.40 0.56 -23.29
N ALA A 84 4.52 -0.30 -22.78
CA ALA A 84 3.53 -1.01 -23.58
C ALA A 84 2.50 -0.07 -24.23
N ARG A 85 2.14 1.02 -23.54
CA ARG A 85 1.24 2.06 -24.08
C ARG A 85 1.88 2.88 -25.20
N GLY A 86 3.19 3.11 -25.14
CA GLY A 86 3.91 3.90 -26.15
C GLY A 86 3.41 5.34 -26.23
N SER A 87 3.24 5.88 -27.44
CA SER A 87 2.73 7.23 -27.71
C SER A 87 1.20 7.34 -27.59
N ASN A 88 0.48 6.24 -27.34
CA ASN A 88 -0.97 6.25 -27.25
C ASN A 88 -1.42 7.02 -25.99
N LYS A 89 -1.97 8.21 -26.19
CA LYS A 89 -2.64 8.97 -25.13
C LYS A 89 -3.96 8.30 -24.76
N TYR A 90 -4.50 8.64 -23.59
CA TYR A 90 -5.84 8.22 -23.20
C TYR A 90 -6.85 8.60 -24.30
N ALA A 91 -7.62 7.62 -24.78
CA ALA A 91 -8.59 7.80 -25.87
C ALA A 91 -9.69 8.81 -25.51
N VAL A 92 -9.98 8.97 -24.23
CA VAL A 92 -10.93 9.94 -23.68
C VAL A 92 -10.22 10.74 -22.60
N SER A 93 -10.03 12.03 -22.82
CA SER A 93 -9.52 12.98 -21.81
C SER A 93 -10.62 13.83 -21.17
N GLN A 94 -11.84 13.79 -21.73
CA GLN A 94 -12.96 14.59 -21.25
C GLN A 94 -13.66 13.88 -20.08
N PRO A 95 -13.84 14.56 -18.92
CA PRO A 95 -14.52 13.97 -17.77
C PRO A 95 -15.97 13.63 -18.12
N GLN A 96 -16.37 12.39 -17.82
CA GLN A 96 -17.72 11.92 -18.10
C GLN A 96 -18.72 12.64 -17.19
N LYS A 97 -19.72 13.29 -17.80
CA LYS A 97 -20.86 13.85 -17.08
C LYS A 97 -21.66 12.65 -16.51
N ASN A 98 -21.76 12.54 -15.19
CA ASN A 98 -22.50 11.50 -14.43
C ASN A 98 -21.70 10.32 -13.84
N VAL A 99 -20.38 10.42 -13.65
CA VAL A 99 -19.66 9.44 -12.81
C VAL A 99 -19.70 9.82 -11.33
N SER A 100 -19.77 8.81 -10.45
CA SER A 100 -19.75 8.99 -8.99
C SER A 100 -18.46 9.69 -8.55
N TRP A 101 -18.47 10.33 -7.37
CA TRP A 101 -17.27 11.03 -6.87
C TRP A 101 -16.03 10.13 -6.77
N ALA A 102 -16.22 8.85 -6.44
CA ALA A 102 -15.13 7.87 -6.40
C ALA A 102 -14.57 7.48 -7.79
N SER A 103 -15.31 7.77 -8.87
CA SER A 103 -14.99 7.43 -10.25
C SER A 103 -14.73 8.65 -11.13
N LYS A 104 -14.82 9.88 -10.59
CA LYS A 104 -14.38 11.11 -11.24
C LYS A 104 -12.86 11.21 -11.17
#